data_AF-A0A2E1XRE5-F1
#
_entry.id   AF-A0A2E1XRE5-F1
#
_cell.length_a   1.000
_cell.length_b   1.000
_cell.length_c   1.000
_cell.angle_alpha   90.00
_cell.angle_beta   90.00
_cell.angle_gamma   90.00
#
_symmetry.space_group_name_H-M   'P 1'
#
loop_
_entity.id
_entity.type
_entity.pdbx_description
1 polymer ?
#
loop_
_entity_poly.entity_id
_entity_poly.type
_entity_poly.pdbx_seq_one_letter_code
_entity_poly.pdbx_strand_id
1 'polypeptide(L)'
;MTRARDVANLIGSGNYSSTTFTATAGQTVFSIAHTQNFVQVFMNGLLLDLTVDYTSNGSAVTLTSGAAAGDEIEVVAYNTFSVGDALNQAAADTRYVNTAGDTMTGNLQSTELVANNAGNNTNIRVQNTASGSGSSDGFVIQNATNSKVYLWNYENSDVLFGTNSIERLKIDSAGRVTMPSQPAFKAFSTPYGWTSFGSTNNTLMPFNAVQHNVGNHYSTSNYRFTAPVAGVYYFYGQWYSDGNTFGELLIRQNGSAEKAFARNNSQSVTVQCATTLSLSANDYIEMFGKISNSDGSDWYSYNSYSYFCGYLIG
;
A
#
# COMPACT_ATOMS: atom_id res chain seq x y z
N MET A 1 81.11 10.27 4.48
CA MET A 1 80.13 11.33 4.23
C MET A 1 78.83 10.64 3.83
N THR A 2 77.96 10.35 4.80
CA THR A 2 76.76 9.52 4.59
C THR A 2 75.59 10.44 4.21
N ARG A 3 75.14 10.40 2.96
CA ARG A 3 73.94 11.11 2.52
C ARG A 3 72.72 10.27 2.87
N ALA A 4 72.12 10.50 4.03
CA ALA A 4 70.77 10.03 4.31
C ALA A 4 69.78 10.90 3.51
N ARG A 5 69.05 10.30 2.55
CA ARG A 5 67.87 10.94 1.95
C ARG A 5 66.71 10.70 2.89
N ASP A 6 66.27 11.74 3.57
CA ASP A 6 65.11 11.71 4.45
C ASP A 6 63.83 11.56 3.60
N VAL A 7 63.22 10.38 3.62
CA VAL A 7 62.03 10.01 2.82
C VAL A 7 60.73 10.05 3.65
N ALA A 8 60.78 10.60 4.86
CA ALA A 8 59.67 10.54 5.82
C ALA A 8 58.48 11.48 5.53
N ASN A 9 58.44 12.22 4.41
CA ASN A 9 57.37 13.20 4.17
C ASN A 9 56.79 13.22 2.76
N LEU A 10 56.66 12.04 2.13
CA LEU A 10 55.77 11.89 0.97
C LEU A 10 54.57 11.06 1.41
N ILE A 11 53.38 11.61 1.24
CA ILE A 11 52.11 10.94 1.48
C ILE A 11 52.11 9.65 0.64
N GLY A 12 52.36 8.49 1.29
CA GLY A 12 52.62 7.20 0.62
C GLY A 12 54.05 6.65 0.70
N SER A 13 54.83 6.91 1.76
CA SER A 13 56.22 6.43 1.93
C SER A 13 56.40 4.91 2.17
N GLY A 14 55.60 4.07 1.50
CA GLY A 14 55.67 2.60 1.58
C GLY A 14 55.48 1.88 0.24
N ASN A 15 55.77 2.52 -0.89
CA ASN A 15 55.37 2.02 -2.21
C ASN A 15 56.49 1.42 -3.09
N TYR A 16 57.66 1.15 -2.53
CA TYR A 16 58.62 0.25 -3.16
C TYR A 16 59.59 -0.34 -2.13
N SER A 17 60.15 -1.51 -2.43
CA SER A 17 61.30 -2.09 -1.75
C SER A 17 62.46 -2.18 -2.71
N SER A 18 63.67 -1.81 -2.30
CA SER A 18 64.90 -2.02 -3.07
C SER A 18 65.76 -3.11 -2.42
N THR A 19 66.30 -4.02 -3.22
CA THR A 19 67.26 -5.05 -2.78
C THR A 19 68.43 -5.11 -3.74
N THR A 20 69.64 -5.05 -3.20
CA THR A 20 70.89 -5.10 -3.97
C THR A 20 71.57 -6.45 -3.82
N PHE A 21 72.04 -7.01 -4.94
CA PHE A 21 72.85 -8.22 -5.00
C PHE A 21 74.22 -7.90 -5.59
N THR A 22 75.27 -8.57 -5.10
CA THR A 22 76.56 -8.64 -5.79
C THR A 22 76.61 -9.96 -6.56
N ALA A 23 76.67 -9.89 -7.88
CA ALA A 23 76.64 -11.07 -8.73
C ALA A 23 77.91 -11.92 -8.60
N THR A 24 77.75 -13.23 -8.65
CA THR A 24 78.86 -14.15 -8.98
C THR A 24 79.02 -14.29 -10.48
N ALA A 25 80.19 -14.72 -10.96
CA ALA A 25 80.46 -14.85 -12.40
C ALA A 25 79.40 -15.73 -13.11
N GLY A 26 78.71 -15.15 -14.09
CA GLY A 26 77.70 -15.82 -14.90
C GLY A 26 76.34 -15.98 -14.23
N GLN A 27 76.10 -15.34 -13.07
CA GLN A 27 74.82 -15.43 -12.38
C GLN A 27 73.71 -14.74 -13.19
N THR A 28 72.62 -15.46 -13.45
CA THR A 28 71.46 -14.93 -14.16
C THR A 28 70.24 -14.75 -13.26
N VAL A 29 70.13 -15.48 -12.15
CA VAL A 29 68.94 -15.48 -11.29
C VAL A 29 69.21 -14.76 -9.98
N PHE A 30 68.37 -13.79 -9.66
CA PHE A 30 68.36 -13.01 -8.43
C PHE A 30 67.00 -13.16 -7.74
N SER A 31 66.95 -13.94 -6.66
CA SER A 31 65.70 -14.30 -5.98
C SER A 31 65.25 -13.24 -4.99
N ILE A 32 64.10 -12.64 -5.25
CA ILE A 32 63.43 -11.64 -4.40
C ILE A 32 61.92 -11.70 -4.65
N ALA A 33 61.13 -11.70 -3.59
CA ALA A 33 59.67 -11.66 -3.71
C ALA A 33 59.17 -10.29 -4.16
N HIS A 34 58.28 -10.23 -5.16
CA HIS A 34 57.72 -9.01 -5.73
C HIS A 34 56.39 -9.29 -6.47
N THR A 35 55.63 -8.25 -6.81
CA THR A 35 54.53 -8.40 -7.78
C THR A 35 55.09 -8.48 -9.19
N GLN A 36 54.77 -9.54 -9.93
CA GLN A 36 55.28 -9.76 -11.29
C GLN A 36 55.04 -8.52 -12.18
N ASN A 37 56.05 -8.14 -12.96
CA ASN A 37 56.05 -6.97 -13.86
C ASN A 37 55.98 -5.58 -13.17
N PHE A 38 55.89 -5.51 -11.84
CA PHE A 38 56.01 -4.26 -11.08
C PHE A 38 57.42 -4.14 -10.47
N VAL A 39 58.45 -4.35 -11.30
CA VAL A 39 59.86 -4.23 -10.89
C VAL A 39 60.65 -3.40 -11.90
N GLN A 40 61.66 -2.70 -11.41
CA GLN A 40 62.75 -2.15 -12.20
C GLN A 40 64.07 -2.77 -11.74
N VAL A 41 64.96 -3.08 -12.68
CA VAL A 41 66.24 -3.74 -12.39
C VAL A 41 67.36 -2.86 -12.93
N PHE A 42 68.33 -2.56 -12.09
CA PHE A 42 69.51 -1.80 -12.45
C PHE A 42 70.75 -2.68 -12.31
N MET A 43 71.65 -2.64 -13.30
CA MET A 43 72.97 -3.26 -13.21
C MET A 43 74.03 -2.17 -13.20
N ASN A 44 74.79 -2.07 -12.11
CA ASN A 44 75.78 -1.00 -11.88
C ASN A 44 75.17 0.41 -12.09
N GLY A 45 73.90 0.58 -11.74
CA GLY A 45 73.13 1.82 -11.89
C GLY A 45 72.48 2.04 -13.27
N LEU A 46 72.69 1.18 -14.26
CA LEU A 46 72.02 1.24 -15.56
C LEU A 46 70.69 0.48 -15.51
N LEU A 47 69.57 1.15 -15.83
CA LEU A 47 68.26 0.50 -15.95
C LEU A 47 68.29 -0.52 -17.09
N LEU A 48 67.85 -1.73 -16.80
CA LEU A 48 67.70 -2.82 -17.75
C LEU A 48 66.28 -2.84 -18.34
N ASP A 49 66.15 -3.33 -19.56
CA ASP A 49 64.86 -3.47 -20.24
C ASP A 49 64.16 -4.79 -19.87
N LEU A 50 62.94 -4.69 -19.32
CA LEU A 50 62.10 -5.85 -19.08
C LEU A 50 61.76 -6.54 -20.42
N THR A 51 61.80 -7.87 -20.43
CA THR A 51 61.66 -8.77 -21.60
C THR A 51 62.85 -8.83 -22.56
N VAL A 52 63.76 -7.86 -22.54
CA VAL A 52 64.99 -7.86 -23.37
C VAL A 52 66.19 -8.30 -22.53
N ASP A 53 66.51 -7.55 -21.49
CA ASP A 53 67.68 -7.76 -20.63
C ASP A 53 67.36 -8.68 -19.44
N TYR A 54 66.09 -8.73 -19.01
CA TYR A 54 65.65 -9.62 -17.94
C TYR A 54 64.16 -9.99 -18.02
N THR A 55 63.77 -11.02 -17.27
CA THR A 55 62.38 -11.44 -17.04
C THR A 55 62.07 -11.48 -15.54
N SER A 56 60.78 -11.36 -15.18
CA SER A 56 60.27 -11.36 -13.80
C SER A 56 59.13 -12.37 -13.66
N ASN A 57 59.14 -13.16 -12.59
CA ASN A 57 58.10 -14.17 -12.30
C ASN A 57 57.50 -14.05 -10.89
N GLY A 58 57.65 -12.89 -10.24
CA GLY A 58 57.14 -12.61 -8.89
C GLY A 58 57.99 -13.15 -7.73
N SER A 59 58.95 -14.04 -8.00
CA SER A 59 59.88 -14.57 -6.97
C SER A 59 61.36 -14.45 -7.35
N ALA A 60 61.66 -14.14 -8.61
CA ALA A 60 63.00 -13.82 -9.07
C ALA A 60 63.00 -12.87 -10.27
N VAL A 61 64.11 -12.16 -10.42
CA VAL A 61 64.54 -11.50 -11.65
C VAL A 61 65.57 -12.41 -12.32
N THR A 62 65.37 -12.71 -13.59
CA THR A 62 66.28 -13.54 -14.39
C THR A 62 66.83 -12.73 -15.55
N LEU A 63 68.12 -12.41 -15.54
CA LEU A 63 68.81 -11.75 -16.63
C LEU A 63 68.91 -12.69 -17.85
N THR A 64 68.78 -12.12 -19.05
CA THR A 64 68.95 -12.83 -20.32
C THR A 64 70.42 -13.17 -20.59
N SER A 65 71.35 -12.38 -20.04
CA SER A 65 72.79 -12.64 -20.03
C SER A 65 73.31 -12.66 -18.60
N GLY A 66 74.25 -13.57 -18.30
CA GLY A 66 74.83 -13.67 -16.96
C GLY A 66 75.64 -12.43 -16.59
N ALA A 67 75.44 -11.92 -15.37
CA ALA A 67 76.21 -10.81 -14.82
C ALA A 67 77.66 -11.26 -14.52
N ALA A 68 78.62 -10.34 -14.63
CA ALA A 68 80.00 -10.59 -14.26
C ALA A 68 80.16 -10.63 -12.73
N ALA A 69 81.24 -11.27 -12.25
CA ALA A 69 81.53 -11.27 -10.83
C ALA A 69 81.78 -9.83 -10.34
N GLY A 70 81.03 -9.41 -9.31
CA GLY A 70 81.14 -8.06 -8.74
C GLY A 70 80.16 -7.04 -9.32
N ASP A 71 79.36 -7.39 -10.33
CA ASP A 71 78.27 -6.52 -10.79
C ASP A 71 77.22 -6.34 -9.69
N GLU A 72 76.76 -5.11 -9.52
CA GLU A 72 75.72 -4.74 -8.57
C GLU A 72 74.35 -4.76 -9.24
N ILE A 73 73.46 -5.65 -8.81
CA ILE A 73 72.08 -5.75 -9.29
C ILE A 73 71.13 -5.16 -8.25
N GLU A 74 70.56 -3.99 -8.52
CA GLU A 74 69.52 -3.38 -7.70
C GLU A 74 68.15 -3.72 -8.29
N VAL A 75 67.30 -4.39 -7.49
CA VAL A 75 65.91 -4.67 -7.85
C VAL A 75 65.00 -3.77 -7.03
N VAL A 76 64.31 -2.85 -7.72
CA VAL A 76 63.29 -1.96 -7.16
C VAL A 76 61.91 -2.54 -7.45
N ALA A 77 61.27 -3.11 -6.44
CA ALA A 77 59.92 -3.67 -6.54
C ALA A 77 58.86 -2.67 -6.07
N TYR A 78 57.86 -2.41 -6.90
CA TYR A 78 56.74 -1.53 -6.59
C TYR A 78 55.56 -2.33 -6.02
N ASN A 79 54.92 -1.77 -5.00
CA ASN A 79 53.67 -2.32 -4.48
C ASN A 79 52.50 -1.91 -5.36
N THR A 80 51.55 -2.82 -5.57
CA THR A 80 50.23 -2.44 -6.11
C THR A 80 49.39 -1.91 -4.96
N PHE A 81 48.77 -0.74 -5.12
CA PHE A 81 47.79 -0.24 -4.16
C PHE A 81 46.38 -0.59 -4.64
N SER A 82 45.59 -1.20 -3.76
CA SER A 82 44.13 -1.13 -3.87
C SER A 82 43.67 0.04 -3.02
N VAL A 83 42.77 0.87 -3.55
CA VAL A 83 42.07 1.85 -2.72
C VAL A 83 41.06 1.03 -1.92
N GLY A 84 41.37 0.74 -0.65
CA GLY A 84 40.60 -0.19 0.20
C GLY A 84 39.10 0.13 0.33
N ASP A 85 38.71 1.37 0.03
CA ASP A 85 37.34 1.86 0.09
C ASP A 85 36.67 2.01 -1.29
N ALA A 86 37.34 1.65 -2.39
CA ALA A 86 36.76 1.72 -3.73
C ALA A 86 35.96 0.46 -4.04
N LEU A 87 34.64 0.60 -4.15
CA LEU A 87 33.78 -0.42 -4.74
C LEU A 87 33.94 -0.38 -6.25
N ASN A 88 34.26 -1.53 -6.87
CA ASN A 88 34.15 -1.65 -8.32
C ASN A 88 32.66 -1.66 -8.72
N GLN A 89 32.39 -1.43 -10.01
CA GLN A 89 31.01 -1.36 -10.53
C GLN A 89 30.17 -2.58 -10.13
N ALA A 90 30.69 -3.79 -10.30
CA ALA A 90 29.98 -5.02 -9.94
C ALA A 90 29.63 -5.12 -8.43
N ALA A 91 30.50 -4.64 -7.54
CA ALA A 91 30.23 -4.62 -6.10
C ALA A 91 29.25 -3.49 -5.71
N ALA A 92 29.25 -2.37 -6.45
CA ALA A 92 28.29 -1.29 -6.26
C ALA A 92 26.88 -1.71 -6.72
N ASP A 93 26.78 -2.30 -7.92
CA ASP A 93 25.51 -2.72 -8.54
C ASP A 93 24.76 -3.77 -7.71
N THR A 94 25.48 -4.57 -6.91
CA THR A 94 24.90 -5.58 -6.01
C THR A 94 24.47 -5.01 -4.65
N ARG A 95 24.94 -3.81 -4.30
CA ARG A 95 24.74 -3.21 -2.97
C ARG A 95 23.77 -2.04 -2.97
N TYR A 96 23.67 -1.31 -4.08
CA TYR A 96 22.87 -0.10 -4.19
C TYR A 96 21.81 -0.22 -5.28
N VAL A 97 20.77 0.61 -5.17
CA VAL A 97 19.73 0.72 -6.21
C VAL A 97 20.29 1.51 -7.40
N ASN A 98 20.23 0.92 -8.59
CA ASN A 98 20.74 1.45 -9.84
C ASN A 98 19.70 2.30 -10.58
N THR A 99 20.18 3.26 -11.36
CA THR A 99 19.33 4.14 -12.20
C THR A 99 18.71 3.43 -13.39
N ALA A 100 19.36 2.36 -13.89
CA ALA A 100 18.81 1.48 -14.93
C ALA A 100 17.65 0.60 -14.41
N GLY A 101 17.38 0.65 -13.09
CA GLY A 101 16.39 -0.14 -12.39
C GLY A 101 16.99 -1.40 -11.78
N ASP A 102 16.50 -1.76 -10.60
CA ASP A 102 16.86 -2.99 -9.90
C ASP A 102 15.63 -3.76 -9.46
N THR A 103 15.79 -5.07 -9.29
CA THR A 103 14.82 -5.91 -8.60
C THR A 103 15.21 -5.98 -7.12
N MET A 104 14.50 -5.25 -6.26
CA MET A 104 14.65 -5.41 -4.81
C MET A 104 13.89 -6.67 -4.36
N THR A 105 14.59 -7.64 -3.78
CA THR A 105 13.98 -8.84 -3.17
C THR A 105 14.05 -8.75 -1.65
N GLY A 106 13.07 -9.36 -0.96
CA GLY A 106 12.92 -9.23 0.48
C GLY A 106 12.19 -7.94 0.91
N ASN A 107 12.25 -7.63 2.21
CA ASN A 107 11.58 -6.46 2.77
C ASN A 107 12.48 -5.22 2.64
N LEU A 108 11.94 -4.13 2.08
CA LEU A 108 12.54 -2.80 2.23
C LEU A 108 12.11 -2.21 3.58
N GLN A 109 12.99 -2.27 4.57
CA GLN A 109 12.73 -1.71 5.90
C GLN A 109 13.40 -0.34 6.03
N SER A 110 12.60 0.70 6.24
CA SER A 110 13.08 2.05 6.54
C SER A 110 12.18 2.69 7.60
N THR A 111 12.70 3.69 8.33
CA THR A 111 11.88 4.51 9.23
C THR A 111 10.88 5.35 8.44
N GLU A 112 11.26 5.79 7.24
CA GLU A 112 10.44 6.54 6.31
C GLU A 112 10.80 6.17 4.86
N LEU A 113 9.82 6.16 3.97
CA LEU A 113 10.04 6.13 2.52
C LEU A 113 9.78 7.53 1.96
N VAL A 114 10.85 8.24 1.61
CA VAL A 114 10.76 9.58 1.02
C VAL A 114 10.93 9.49 -0.49
N ALA A 115 9.85 9.68 -1.23
CA ALA A 115 9.93 10.07 -2.64
C ALA A 115 10.08 11.60 -2.68
N ASN A 116 11.11 12.12 -3.34
CA ASN A 116 11.32 13.56 -3.50
C ASN A 116 11.89 13.84 -4.91
N ASN A 117 11.24 14.74 -5.64
CA ASN A 117 11.75 15.30 -6.87
C ASN A 117 11.56 16.82 -6.85
N ALA A 118 12.66 17.57 -6.94
CA ALA A 118 12.67 19.03 -6.79
C ALA A 118 11.93 19.81 -7.89
N GLY A 119 11.56 19.17 -9.01
CA GLY A 119 10.99 19.86 -10.18
C GLY A 119 9.58 19.47 -10.61
N ASN A 120 9.02 18.35 -10.14
CA ASN A 120 7.81 17.74 -10.72
C ASN A 120 6.92 17.07 -9.66
N ASN A 121 5.78 16.55 -10.10
CA ASN A 121 4.95 15.66 -9.28
C ASN A 121 5.80 14.53 -8.70
N THR A 122 5.67 14.34 -7.39
CA THR A 122 6.36 13.26 -6.68
C THR A 122 5.32 12.24 -6.26
N ASN A 123 5.58 10.95 -6.53
CA ASN A 123 4.59 9.90 -6.30
C ASN A 123 5.22 8.57 -5.93
N ILE A 124 4.42 7.75 -5.25
CA ILE A 124 4.57 6.30 -5.22
C ILE A 124 3.57 5.76 -6.24
N ARG A 125 4.05 4.96 -7.19
CA ARG A 125 3.24 4.38 -8.27
C ARG A 125 3.24 2.86 -8.20
N VAL A 126 2.06 2.28 -8.39
CA VAL A 126 1.86 0.85 -8.63
C VAL A 126 1.31 0.68 -10.04
N GLN A 127 2.08 0.03 -10.91
CA GLN A 127 1.74 -0.23 -12.31
C GLN A 127 2.23 -1.62 -12.72
N ASN A 128 1.62 -2.21 -13.73
CA ASN A 128 2.02 -3.49 -14.32
C ASN A 128 1.69 -3.51 -15.83
N THR A 129 2.02 -4.58 -16.54
CA THR A 129 1.76 -4.68 -17.99
C THR A 129 0.29 -4.61 -18.37
N ALA A 130 -0.64 -4.92 -17.46
CA ALA A 130 -2.09 -4.84 -17.69
C ALA A 130 -2.63 -3.40 -17.53
N SER A 131 -2.07 -2.61 -16.60
CA SER A 131 -2.36 -1.18 -16.49
C SER A 131 -1.58 -0.33 -17.51
N GLY A 132 -0.50 -0.88 -18.09
CA GLY A 132 0.48 -0.08 -18.81
C GLY A 132 1.60 0.42 -17.88
N SER A 133 2.67 0.94 -18.48
CA SER A 133 3.91 1.34 -17.78
C SER A 133 4.35 2.79 -18.05
N GLY A 134 3.53 3.56 -18.76
CA GLY A 134 3.76 4.97 -19.09
C GLY A 134 3.39 5.92 -17.95
N SER A 135 3.66 7.22 -18.15
CA SER A 135 3.40 8.26 -17.14
C SER A 135 1.92 8.44 -16.77
N SER A 136 1.00 7.87 -17.55
CA SER A 136 -0.44 7.99 -17.38
C SER A 136 -1.10 6.65 -17.05
N ASP A 137 -0.35 5.72 -16.48
CA ASP A 137 -0.81 4.37 -16.18
C ASP A 137 -0.68 4.06 -14.67
N GLY A 138 -1.53 3.16 -14.17
CA GLY A 138 -1.52 2.61 -12.82
C GLY A 138 -2.19 3.48 -11.74
N PHE A 139 -1.96 3.07 -10.48
CA PHE A 139 -2.42 3.79 -9.29
C PHE A 139 -1.29 4.60 -8.66
N VAL A 140 -1.57 5.84 -8.26
CA VAL A 140 -0.60 6.75 -7.64
C VAL A 140 -1.09 7.32 -6.31
N ILE A 141 -0.16 7.43 -5.36
CA ILE A 141 -0.22 8.37 -4.24
C ILE A 141 0.74 9.50 -4.61
N GLN A 142 0.21 10.67 -4.95
CA GLN A 142 0.98 11.73 -5.60
C GLN A 142 0.79 13.07 -4.88
N ASN A 143 1.90 13.77 -4.63
CA ASN A 143 1.90 15.21 -4.40
C ASN A 143 2.24 15.90 -5.72
N ALA A 144 1.30 16.69 -6.24
CA ALA A 144 1.46 17.35 -7.54
C ALA A 144 1.97 18.80 -7.40
N THR A 145 2.42 19.37 -8.52
CA THR A 145 2.90 20.77 -8.59
C THR A 145 1.86 21.81 -8.20
N ASN A 146 0.57 21.47 -8.22
CA ASN A 146 -0.52 22.31 -7.75
C ASN A 146 -0.77 22.19 -6.23
N SER A 147 0.13 21.55 -5.48
CA SER A 147 0.05 21.31 -4.03
C SER A 147 -1.14 20.44 -3.59
N LYS A 148 -1.78 19.70 -4.50
CA LYS A 148 -2.81 18.71 -4.16
C LYS A 148 -2.18 17.33 -3.97
N VAL A 149 -2.76 16.59 -3.03
CA VAL A 149 -2.50 15.16 -2.86
C VAL A 149 -3.56 14.37 -3.61
N TYR A 150 -3.13 13.35 -4.33
CA TYR A 150 -3.97 12.46 -5.12
C TYR A 150 -3.83 11.03 -4.64
N LEU A 151 -4.96 10.33 -4.54
CA LEU A 151 -5.08 8.88 -4.66
C LEU A 151 -5.79 8.64 -5.98
N TRP A 152 -5.04 8.30 -7.03
CA TRP A 152 -5.56 8.35 -8.39
C TRP A 152 -5.29 7.06 -9.14
N ASN A 153 -6.32 6.50 -9.77
CA ASN A 153 -6.19 5.42 -10.75
C ASN A 153 -6.31 6.03 -12.14
N TYR A 154 -5.28 5.88 -12.97
CA TYR A 154 -5.34 6.36 -14.35
C TYR A 154 -6.09 5.40 -15.29
N GLU A 155 -6.34 4.16 -14.84
CA GLU A 155 -7.07 3.17 -15.62
C GLU A 155 -8.57 3.47 -15.69
N ASN A 156 -9.22 3.02 -16.76
CA ASN A 156 -10.68 2.95 -16.86
C ASN A 156 -11.24 1.78 -16.03
N SER A 157 -10.94 1.78 -14.74
CA SER A 157 -11.27 0.72 -13.79
C SER A 157 -11.52 1.29 -12.39
N ASP A 158 -12.04 0.45 -11.50
CA ASP A 158 -12.53 0.86 -10.19
C ASP A 158 -11.39 1.13 -9.20
N VAL A 159 -11.60 2.07 -8.28
CA VAL A 159 -10.79 2.23 -7.07
C VAL A 159 -11.53 1.57 -5.90
N LEU A 160 -10.96 0.50 -5.36
CA LEU A 160 -11.57 -0.33 -4.31
C LEU A 160 -10.90 -0.08 -2.96
N PHE A 161 -11.72 0.14 -1.93
CA PHE A 161 -11.30 0.16 -0.54
C PHE A 161 -11.98 -0.99 0.20
N GLY A 162 -11.19 -1.87 0.81
CA GLY A 162 -11.71 -3.09 1.42
C GLY A 162 -11.00 -3.48 2.71
N THR A 163 -11.69 -4.26 3.53
CA THR A 163 -11.15 -4.89 4.75
C THR A 163 -11.67 -6.30 4.84
N ASN A 164 -10.86 -7.23 5.37
CA ASN A 164 -11.21 -8.65 5.47
C ASN A 164 -11.70 -9.23 4.12
N SER A 165 -11.03 -8.86 3.03
CA SER A 165 -11.38 -9.27 1.65
C SER A 165 -12.80 -8.86 1.20
N ILE A 166 -13.38 -7.81 1.78
CA ILE A 166 -14.72 -7.29 1.44
C ILE A 166 -14.60 -5.82 1.01
N GLU A 167 -15.24 -5.47 -0.11
CA GLU A 167 -15.37 -4.09 -0.59
C GLU A 167 -16.24 -3.26 0.38
N ARG A 168 -15.72 -2.12 0.84
CA ARG A 168 -16.38 -1.18 1.76
C ARG A 168 -16.79 0.10 1.06
N LEU A 169 -15.91 0.62 0.21
CA LEU A 169 -16.14 1.78 -0.63
C LEU A 169 -15.54 1.52 -2.00
N LYS A 170 -16.25 1.97 -3.03
CA LYS A 170 -15.77 1.93 -4.41
C LYS A 170 -16.05 3.25 -5.10
N ILE A 171 -15.08 3.70 -5.89
CA ILE A 171 -15.28 4.66 -6.97
C ILE A 171 -15.19 3.85 -8.26
N ASP A 172 -16.28 3.69 -8.98
CA ASP A 172 -16.26 2.91 -10.22
C ASP A 172 -15.69 3.71 -11.40
N SER A 173 -15.42 3.03 -12.51
CA SER A 173 -14.91 3.66 -13.73
C SER A 173 -15.83 4.71 -14.34
N ALA A 174 -17.12 4.75 -13.95
CA ALA A 174 -18.07 5.79 -14.34
C ALA A 174 -18.09 7.00 -13.37
N GLY A 175 -17.26 6.99 -12.33
CA GLY A 175 -17.14 8.04 -11.33
C GLY A 175 -18.20 8.00 -10.22
N ARG A 176 -18.96 6.91 -10.09
CA ARG A 176 -19.96 6.76 -9.03
C ARG A 176 -19.29 6.26 -7.76
N VAL A 177 -19.68 6.83 -6.63
CA VAL A 177 -19.24 6.37 -5.30
C VAL A 177 -20.30 5.44 -4.71
N THR A 178 -19.92 4.21 -4.38
CA THR A 178 -20.82 3.23 -3.76
C THR A 178 -20.28 2.73 -2.42
N MET A 179 -21.18 2.48 -1.47
CA MET A 179 -20.89 1.91 -0.15
C MET A 179 -21.71 0.62 0.06
N PRO A 180 -21.34 -0.49 -0.59
CA PRO A 180 -22.19 -1.69 -0.66
C PRO A 180 -22.43 -2.39 0.68
N SER A 181 -21.60 -2.10 1.68
CA SER A 181 -21.70 -2.67 3.03
C SER A 181 -22.54 -1.82 4.00
N GLN A 182 -23.14 -0.70 3.56
CA GLN A 182 -23.88 0.20 4.45
C GLN A 182 -25.24 -0.42 4.85
N PRO A 183 -25.54 -0.59 6.15
CA PRO A 183 -26.81 -1.15 6.60
C PRO A 183 -28.01 -0.38 6.05
N ALA A 184 -28.89 -1.07 5.34
CA ALA A 184 -30.09 -0.49 4.75
C ALA A 184 -31.15 -1.56 4.50
N PHE A 185 -32.42 -1.24 4.70
CA PHE A 185 -33.52 -2.16 4.41
C PHE A 185 -34.75 -1.42 3.91
N LYS A 186 -35.59 -2.13 3.16
CA LYS A 186 -36.99 -1.77 2.92
C LYS A 186 -37.84 -3.03 3.04
N ALA A 187 -38.67 -3.08 4.06
CA ALA A 187 -39.56 -4.17 4.38
C ALA A 187 -41.02 -3.83 4.02
N PHE A 188 -41.79 -4.87 3.68
CA PHE A 188 -43.21 -4.80 3.33
C PHE A 188 -43.90 -6.14 3.68
N SER A 189 -45.20 -6.26 3.43
CA SER A 189 -45.94 -7.51 3.69
C SER A 189 -46.39 -8.22 2.43
N THR A 190 -46.55 -9.53 2.56
CA THR A 190 -47.19 -10.43 1.62
C THR A 190 -48.16 -11.36 2.36
N PRO A 191 -49.24 -11.87 1.73
CA PRO A 191 -49.66 -11.59 0.35
C PRO A 191 -50.13 -10.13 0.17
N TYR A 192 -50.25 -9.72 -1.10
CA TYR A 192 -50.74 -8.38 -1.42
C TYR A 192 -52.26 -8.30 -1.29
N GLY A 193 -52.76 -7.18 -0.76
CA GLY A 193 -54.18 -6.95 -0.58
C GLY A 193 -54.53 -6.31 0.76
N TRP A 194 -55.83 -6.20 1.01
CA TRP A 194 -56.36 -5.72 2.27
C TRP A 194 -56.10 -6.72 3.40
N THR A 195 -55.68 -6.20 4.55
CA THR A 195 -55.27 -6.97 5.73
C THR A 195 -55.71 -6.24 7.00
N SER A 196 -55.88 -6.98 8.09
CA SER A 196 -56.41 -6.51 9.36
C SER A 196 -55.47 -6.83 10.52
N PHE A 197 -55.38 -5.91 11.49
CA PHE A 197 -54.75 -6.12 12.80
C PHE A 197 -55.68 -6.78 13.80
N GLY A 198 -57.01 -6.74 13.56
CA GLY A 198 -58.02 -7.27 14.48
C GLY A 198 -58.02 -6.61 15.87
N SER A 199 -57.35 -5.47 16.05
CA SER A 199 -57.18 -4.79 17.33
C SER A 199 -57.16 -3.26 17.18
N THR A 200 -57.76 -2.56 18.14
CA THR A 200 -57.66 -1.09 18.27
C THR A 200 -56.44 -0.63 19.07
N ASN A 201 -55.55 -1.56 19.45
CA ASN A 201 -54.28 -1.26 20.12
C ASN A 201 -53.15 -1.06 19.10
N ASN A 202 -52.04 -0.45 19.55
CA ASN A 202 -50.82 -0.37 18.76
C ASN A 202 -50.32 -1.79 18.47
N THR A 203 -50.39 -2.17 17.20
CA THR A 203 -50.04 -3.51 16.71
C THR A 203 -48.79 -3.43 15.86
N LEU A 204 -47.85 -4.35 16.07
CA LEU A 204 -46.62 -4.43 15.29
C LEU A 204 -46.97 -4.74 13.83
N MET A 205 -46.43 -3.96 12.90
CA MET A 205 -46.68 -4.12 11.47
C MET A 205 -46.00 -5.41 10.97
N PRO A 206 -46.74 -6.38 10.41
CA PRO A 206 -46.21 -7.71 10.08
C PRO A 206 -45.48 -7.73 8.73
N PHE A 207 -44.49 -6.86 8.55
CA PHE A 207 -43.69 -6.76 7.32
C PHE A 207 -42.75 -7.97 7.18
N ASN A 208 -43.30 -9.05 6.62
CA ASN A 208 -42.69 -10.38 6.47
C ASN A 208 -41.86 -10.56 5.19
N ALA A 209 -41.68 -9.52 4.38
CA ALA A 209 -40.90 -9.54 3.15
C ALA A 209 -39.98 -8.31 3.06
N VAL A 210 -38.91 -8.42 2.27
CA VAL A 210 -37.94 -7.32 2.04
C VAL A 210 -37.71 -7.10 0.56
N GLN A 211 -37.64 -5.84 0.15
CA GLN A 211 -37.20 -5.44 -1.20
C GLN A 211 -35.67 -5.43 -1.27
N HIS A 212 -35.02 -4.97 -0.20
CA HIS A 212 -33.59 -5.09 0.05
C HIS A 212 -33.34 -5.12 1.56
N ASN A 213 -32.22 -5.73 1.96
CA ASN A 213 -31.81 -5.89 3.36
C ASN A 213 -30.28 -6.00 3.44
N VAL A 214 -29.58 -4.91 3.13
CA VAL A 214 -28.12 -4.84 3.12
C VAL A 214 -27.60 -5.11 4.54
N GLY A 215 -26.77 -6.14 4.67
CA GLY A 215 -26.25 -6.64 5.96
C GLY A 215 -27.19 -7.58 6.73
N ASN A 216 -28.41 -7.86 6.22
CA ASN A 216 -29.40 -8.72 6.87
C ASN A 216 -29.78 -8.28 8.30
N HIS A 217 -29.96 -6.98 8.50
CA HIS A 217 -30.24 -6.39 9.81
C HIS A 217 -31.73 -6.19 10.10
N TYR A 218 -32.60 -6.32 9.09
CA TYR A 218 -34.03 -6.48 9.29
C TYR A 218 -34.42 -7.96 9.33
N SER A 219 -35.20 -8.37 10.34
CA SER A 219 -35.71 -9.74 10.46
C SER A 219 -37.20 -9.78 10.09
N THR A 220 -37.52 -10.57 9.06
CA THR A 220 -38.90 -10.80 8.61
C THR A 220 -39.69 -11.74 9.52
N SER A 221 -39.04 -12.40 10.48
CA SER A 221 -39.69 -13.29 11.45
C SER A 221 -40.20 -12.56 12.69
N ASN A 222 -39.55 -11.45 13.08
CA ASN A 222 -39.96 -10.64 14.24
C ASN A 222 -40.31 -9.19 13.87
N TYR A 223 -40.18 -8.81 12.60
CA TYR A 223 -40.53 -7.51 12.03
C TYR A 223 -39.70 -6.32 12.58
N ARG A 224 -38.43 -6.56 12.90
CA ARG A 224 -37.54 -5.57 13.51
C ARG A 224 -36.30 -5.32 12.68
N PHE A 225 -35.88 -4.06 12.62
CA PHE A 225 -34.49 -3.73 12.29
C PHE A 225 -33.65 -3.73 13.57
N THR A 226 -32.48 -4.34 13.56
CA THR A 226 -31.52 -4.32 14.68
C THR A 226 -30.24 -3.64 14.23
N ALA A 227 -29.84 -2.55 14.88
CA ALA A 227 -28.65 -1.79 14.52
C ALA A 227 -27.39 -2.64 14.68
N PRO A 228 -26.62 -2.91 13.61
CA PRO A 228 -25.41 -3.73 13.72
C PRO A 228 -24.24 -3.01 14.38
N VAL A 229 -24.22 -1.69 14.26
CA VAL A 229 -23.16 -0.81 14.76
C VAL A 229 -23.80 0.40 15.42
N ALA A 230 -23.04 1.07 16.28
CA ALA A 230 -23.46 2.38 16.76
C ALA A 230 -23.38 3.40 15.61
N GLY A 231 -24.32 4.33 15.55
CA GLY A 231 -24.34 5.36 14.51
C GLY A 231 -25.66 6.10 14.43
N VAL A 232 -25.75 7.05 13.50
CA VAL A 232 -26.99 7.79 13.22
C VAL A 232 -27.72 7.12 12.07
N TYR A 233 -28.98 6.76 12.30
CA TYR A 233 -29.84 6.08 11.34
C TYR A 233 -31.02 6.96 10.95
N TYR A 234 -31.44 6.87 9.69
CA TYR A 234 -32.73 7.39 9.23
C TYR A 234 -33.73 6.25 9.13
N PHE A 235 -34.96 6.49 9.60
CA PHE A 235 -36.08 5.58 9.45
C PHE A 235 -37.28 6.31 8.88
N TYR A 236 -37.99 5.63 7.99
CA TYR A 236 -39.23 6.09 7.38
C TYR A 236 -40.24 4.96 7.35
N GLY A 237 -41.44 5.24 7.82
CA GLY A 237 -42.57 4.32 7.81
C GLY A 237 -43.75 4.91 7.07
N GLN A 238 -44.41 4.09 6.25
CA GLN A 238 -45.63 4.43 5.54
C GLN A 238 -46.60 3.25 5.57
N TRP A 239 -47.88 3.57 5.67
CA TRP A 239 -48.96 2.63 5.33
C TRP A 239 -50.14 3.34 4.66
N TYR A 240 -50.91 2.59 3.86
CA TYR A 240 -52.21 3.00 3.33
C TYR A 240 -53.31 2.39 4.20
N SER A 241 -53.90 3.23 5.05
CA SER A 241 -54.88 2.83 6.07
C SER A 241 -56.30 3.12 5.64
N ASP A 242 -57.23 2.23 5.98
CA ASP A 242 -58.68 2.41 5.79
C ASP A 242 -59.40 2.88 7.07
N GLY A 243 -58.77 3.79 7.82
CA GLY A 243 -59.24 4.17 9.16
C GLY A 243 -60.45 5.11 9.13
N ASN A 244 -61.61 4.67 9.59
CA ASN A 244 -62.83 5.50 9.57
C ASN A 244 -62.73 6.80 10.40
N THR A 245 -62.11 6.73 11.57
CA THR A 245 -61.95 7.86 12.52
C THR A 245 -60.50 8.25 12.72
N PHE A 246 -59.60 7.26 12.76
CA PHE A 246 -58.16 7.51 12.73
C PHE A 246 -57.37 6.32 12.17
N GLY A 247 -56.22 6.64 11.57
CA GLY A 247 -55.10 5.74 11.33
C GLY A 247 -53.82 6.34 11.90
N GLU A 248 -53.12 5.60 12.75
CA GLU A 248 -51.90 5.99 13.45
C GLU A 248 -50.72 5.11 13.03
N LEU A 249 -49.57 5.73 12.81
CA LEU A 249 -48.30 5.06 12.56
C LEU A 249 -47.28 5.55 13.57
N LEU A 250 -46.56 4.62 14.18
CA LEU A 250 -45.55 4.91 15.20
C LEU A 250 -44.26 4.15 14.90
N ILE A 251 -43.12 4.78 15.18
CA ILE A 251 -41.81 4.11 15.21
C ILE A 251 -41.37 4.03 16.66
N ARG A 252 -40.94 2.84 17.10
CA ARG A 252 -40.45 2.61 18.47
C ARG A 252 -39.02 2.09 18.48
N GLN A 253 -38.28 2.48 19.51
CA GLN A 253 -37.00 1.88 19.88
C GLN A 253 -37.19 0.98 21.09
N ASN A 254 -36.60 -0.22 21.03
CA ASN A 254 -36.53 -1.17 22.14
C ASN A 254 -37.91 -1.43 22.82
N GLY A 255 -38.97 -1.55 21.99
CA GLY A 255 -40.33 -1.91 22.41
C GLY A 255 -41.14 -0.85 23.18
N SER A 256 -40.53 0.23 23.68
CA SER A 256 -41.20 1.06 24.71
C SER A 256 -41.16 2.58 24.46
N ALA A 257 -40.17 3.11 23.73
CA ALA A 257 -40.09 4.55 23.47
C ALA A 257 -40.59 4.88 22.06
N GLU A 258 -41.63 5.71 21.96
CA GLU A 258 -42.03 6.34 20.70
C GLU A 258 -40.94 7.31 20.22
N LYS A 259 -40.58 7.20 18.95
CA LYS A 259 -39.54 8.01 18.30
C LYS A 259 -40.07 8.82 17.12
N ALA A 260 -41.15 8.35 16.52
CA ALA A 260 -41.90 9.08 15.50
C ALA A 260 -43.37 8.68 15.60
N PHE A 261 -44.24 9.63 15.26
CA PHE A 261 -45.69 9.46 15.27
C PHE A 261 -46.32 10.25 14.13
N ALA A 262 -47.34 9.66 13.52
CA ALA A 262 -48.26 10.35 12.64
C ALA A 262 -49.68 9.78 12.81
N ARG A 263 -50.69 10.65 12.68
CA ARG A 263 -52.09 10.29 12.67
C ARG A 263 -52.80 11.01 11.53
N ASN A 264 -53.76 10.34 10.91
CA ASN A 264 -54.77 10.95 10.07
C ASN A 264 -56.18 10.54 10.55
N ASN A 265 -57.19 11.38 10.30
CA ASN A 265 -58.58 11.19 10.74
C ASN A 265 -59.55 10.97 9.57
N SER A 266 -59.04 10.61 8.40
CA SER A 266 -59.80 10.33 7.19
C SER A 266 -59.61 8.89 6.77
N GLN A 267 -60.64 8.33 6.14
CA GLN A 267 -60.63 6.99 5.58
C GLN A 267 -59.77 6.94 4.31
N SER A 268 -59.15 5.79 4.05
CA SER A 268 -58.44 5.49 2.79
C SER A 268 -57.35 6.52 2.47
N VAL A 269 -56.40 6.66 3.41
CA VAL A 269 -55.31 7.63 3.36
C VAL A 269 -53.96 6.99 3.61
N THR A 270 -52.92 7.61 3.06
CA THR A 270 -51.54 7.27 3.41
C THR A 270 -51.11 8.05 4.64
N VAL A 271 -50.69 7.35 5.69
CA VAL A 271 -50.06 7.94 6.87
C VAL A 271 -48.57 7.57 6.86
N GLN A 272 -47.72 8.55 7.14
CA GLN A 272 -46.27 8.40 7.08
C GLN A 272 -45.59 9.18 8.20
N CYS A 273 -44.48 8.66 8.72
CA CYS A 273 -43.60 9.41 9.62
C CYS A 273 -42.14 9.03 9.36
N ALA A 274 -41.23 9.92 9.75
CA ALA A 274 -39.79 9.69 9.66
C ALA A 274 -39.10 10.17 10.93
N THR A 275 -37.95 9.58 11.24
CA THR A 275 -37.08 10.07 12.31
C THR A 275 -35.63 9.73 12.02
N THR A 276 -34.74 10.56 12.56
CA THR A 276 -33.31 10.29 12.64
C THR A 276 -32.97 9.96 14.09
N LEU A 277 -32.24 8.87 14.33
CA LEU A 277 -31.92 8.38 15.68
C LEU A 277 -30.45 7.99 15.78
N SER A 278 -29.80 8.41 16.87
CA SER A 278 -28.55 7.79 17.31
C SER A 278 -28.88 6.47 18.00
N LEU A 279 -28.33 5.37 17.49
CA LEU A 279 -28.51 4.03 18.03
C LEU A 279 -27.19 3.45 18.51
N SER A 280 -27.25 2.64 19.55
CA SER A 280 -26.16 1.72 19.92
C SER A 280 -26.29 0.42 19.13
N ALA A 281 -25.19 -0.34 19.03
CA ALA A 281 -25.27 -1.69 18.50
C ALA A 281 -26.28 -2.52 19.30
N ASN A 282 -27.10 -3.30 18.58
CA ASN A 282 -28.20 -4.12 19.08
C ASN A 282 -29.48 -3.38 19.52
N ASP A 283 -29.52 -2.04 19.47
CA ASP A 283 -30.80 -1.35 19.55
C ASP A 283 -31.68 -1.80 18.38
N TYR A 284 -32.97 -2.01 18.63
CA TYR A 284 -33.90 -2.41 17.57
C TYR A 284 -35.04 -1.41 17.39
N ILE A 285 -35.47 -1.29 16.14
CA ILE A 285 -36.52 -0.38 15.68
C ILE A 285 -37.66 -1.17 15.07
N GLU A 286 -38.86 -0.77 15.44
CA GLU A 286 -40.13 -1.37 15.06
C GLU A 286 -41.11 -0.32 14.56
N MET A 287 -41.99 -0.71 13.64
CA MET A 287 -43.11 0.10 13.19
C MET A 287 -44.43 -0.49 13.68
N PHE A 288 -45.25 0.35 14.31
CA PHE A 288 -46.57 -0.01 14.81
C PHE A 288 -47.66 0.75 14.06
N GLY A 289 -48.78 0.06 13.85
CA GLY A 289 -50.01 0.63 13.33
C GLY A 289 -51.11 0.58 14.39
N LYS A 290 -51.99 1.57 14.39
CA LYS A 290 -53.25 1.52 15.15
C LYS A 290 -54.36 2.21 14.36
N ILE A 291 -55.55 1.64 14.41
CA ILE A 291 -56.67 2.10 13.59
C ILE A 291 -57.98 2.03 14.38
N SER A 292 -58.93 2.88 14.00
CA SER A 292 -60.20 3.09 14.73
C SER A 292 -61.32 2.09 14.41
N ASN A 293 -61.14 1.25 13.42
CA ASN A 293 -62.07 0.22 12.97
C ASN A 293 -61.41 -1.16 13.11
N SER A 294 -62.22 -2.20 13.16
CA SER A 294 -61.78 -3.60 13.24
C SER A 294 -62.52 -4.40 12.18
N ASP A 295 -62.46 -3.93 10.95
CA ASP A 295 -62.98 -4.67 9.79
C ASP A 295 -61.85 -5.47 9.14
N GLY A 296 -62.18 -6.32 8.18
CA GLY A 296 -61.18 -7.17 7.51
C GLY A 296 -60.21 -6.42 6.61
N SER A 297 -60.18 -5.09 6.62
CA SER A 297 -59.50 -4.26 5.62
C SER A 297 -58.80 -3.02 6.19
N ASP A 298 -58.23 -3.13 7.39
CA ASP A 298 -57.53 -2.04 8.07
C ASP A 298 -56.46 -1.33 7.22
N TRP A 299 -55.68 -2.07 6.44
CA TRP A 299 -54.62 -1.49 5.61
C TRP A 299 -54.30 -2.32 4.37
N TYR A 300 -53.65 -1.69 3.39
CA TYR A 300 -53.29 -2.36 2.14
C TYR A 300 -51.82 -2.81 2.13
N SER A 301 -51.61 -4.12 2.11
CA SER A 301 -50.32 -4.79 2.00
C SER A 301 -49.82 -4.73 0.56
N TYR A 302 -48.84 -3.87 0.29
CA TYR A 302 -48.10 -3.81 -0.98
C TYR A 302 -46.86 -2.92 -0.81
N ASN A 303 -45.75 -3.26 -1.45
CA ASN A 303 -44.44 -2.60 -1.25
C ASN A 303 -44.38 -1.09 -1.62
N SER A 304 -45.39 -0.59 -2.32
CA SER A 304 -45.52 0.82 -2.73
C SER A 304 -46.55 1.59 -1.90
N TYR A 305 -47.49 0.88 -1.25
CA TYR A 305 -48.53 1.48 -0.40
C TYR A 305 -48.14 1.46 1.08
N SER A 306 -47.52 0.37 1.54
CA SER A 306 -47.21 0.17 2.95
C SER A 306 -45.87 -0.53 3.12
N TYR A 307 -44.91 0.18 3.73
CA TYR A 307 -43.54 -0.28 3.88
C TYR A 307 -42.84 0.44 5.04
N PHE A 308 -41.78 -0.19 5.53
CA PHE A 308 -40.87 0.38 6.51
C PHE A 308 -39.44 0.29 5.99
N CYS A 309 -38.72 1.39 5.97
CA CYS A 309 -37.34 1.43 5.52
C CYS A 309 -36.45 2.24 6.46
N GLY A 310 -35.16 1.98 6.36
CA GLY A 310 -34.16 2.73 7.09
C GLY A 310 -32.76 2.38 6.64
N TYR A 311 -31.82 3.25 6.96
CA TYR A 311 -30.41 3.10 6.61
C TYR A 311 -29.50 3.85 7.58
N LEU A 312 -28.25 3.39 7.70
CA LEU A 312 -27.19 4.11 8.41
C LEU A 312 -26.76 5.33 7.59
N ILE A 313 -26.77 6.51 8.21
CA ILE A 313 -26.25 7.75 7.60
C ILE A 313 -24.73 7.80 7.77
N GLY A 314 -24.25 7.53 8.99
CA GLY A 314 -22.84 7.62 9.41
C GLY A 314 -22.69 7.79 10.91
#